data_AF-A0A9E0J2L0-F1
#
_entry.id   AF-A0A9E0J2L0-F1
#
_cell.length_a   1.000
_cell.length_b   1.000
_cell.length_c   1.000
_cell.angle_alpha   90.00
_cell.angle_beta   90.00
_cell.angle_gamma   90.00
#
_symmetry.space_group_name_H-M   'P 1'
#
loop_
_entity.id
_entity.type
_entity.pdbx_description
1 polymer ?
#
loop_
_entity_poly.entity_id
_entity_poly.type
_entity_poly.pdbx_seq_one_letter_code
_entity_poly.pdbx_strand_id
1 'polypeptide(L)'
;MSTLIFAATAALLTLLVLAWLTYPLLRGGRRAAAALRTRRLMNATIYRDQLDELARDRDSGALAESDFEQARDELQQRLLQDAAGTAAEAPAEPGVDQGTTPGKPASRSALLLALGLPLAAVLLYFWLGNPAALQVVAPPPRMTAEQIDGMVAKLAQRMQQHPDDFKGWVMLARSYKALRRFDEAAEAYRNVMR
;
A
#
# COMPACT_ATOMS: atom_id res chain seq x y z
N MET A 1 -6.51 -25.08 -5.10
CA MET A 1 -5.19 -24.73 -5.70
C MET A 1 -5.13 -23.27 -6.15
N SER A 2 -6.12 -22.78 -6.89
CA SER A 2 -6.18 -21.42 -7.44
C SER A 2 -6.21 -20.29 -6.39
N THR A 3 -6.85 -20.48 -5.24
CA THR A 3 -6.90 -19.49 -4.15
C THR A 3 -5.54 -19.26 -3.48
N LEU A 4 -4.75 -20.32 -3.30
CA LEU A 4 -3.39 -20.24 -2.73
C LEU A 4 -2.43 -19.51 -3.68
N ILE A 5 -2.56 -19.75 -4.99
CA ILE A 5 -1.75 -19.06 -6.02
C ILE A 5 -2.09 -17.56 -6.05
N PHE A 6 -3.37 -17.22 -5.96
CA PHE A 6 -3.83 -15.83 -5.89
C PHE A 6 -3.34 -15.13 -4.61
N ALA A 7 -3.47 -15.77 -3.45
CA ALA A 7 -2.99 -15.21 -2.19
C ALA A 7 -1.47 -15.02 -2.19
N ALA A 8 -0.71 -15.97 -2.74
CA ALA A 8 0.74 -15.88 -2.87
C ALA A 8 1.18 -14.74 -3.80
N THR A 9 0.50 -14.57 -4.94
CA THR A 9 0.79 -13.47 -5.88
C THR A 9 0.42 -12.11 -5.29
N ALA A 10 -0.72 -11.99 -4.61
CA ALA A 10 -1.11 -10.77 -3.91
C ALA A 10 -0.09 -10.39 -2.81
N ALA A 11 0.36 -11.36 -2.00
CA ALA A 11 1.37 -11.12 -0.97
C ALA A 11 2.72 -10.69 -1.56
N LEU A 12 3.17 -11.34 -2.65
CA LEU A 12 4.39 -11.00 -3.35
C LEU A 12 4.36 -9.58 -3.93
N LEU A 13 3.25 -9.20 -4.58
CA LEU A 13 3.08 -7.85 -5.14
C LEU A 13 3.07 -6.78 -4.05
N THR A 14 2.42 -7.07 -2.92
CA THR A 14 2.39 -6.15 -1.77
C THR A 14 3.79 -5.96 -1.19
N LEU A 15 4.57 -7.04 -1.02
CA LEU A 15 5.97 -6.98 -0.58
C LEU A 15 6.85 -6.21 -1.57
N LEU A 16 6.65 -6.38 -2.88
CA LEU A 16 7.38 -5.65 -3.91
C LEU A 16 7.09 -4.14 -3.88
N VAL A 17 5.82 -3.76 -3.72
CA VAL A 17 5.43 -2.35 -3.58
C VAL A 17 6.02 -1.77 -2.29
N LEU A 18 5.97 -2.49 -1.18
CA LEU A 18 6.58 -2.07 0.08
C LEU A 18 8.09 -1.89 -0.07
N ALA A 19 8.77 -2.84 -0.71
CA ALA A 19 10.21 -2.77 -0.97
C ALA A 19 10.54 -1.57 -1.88
N TRP A 20 9.78 -1.35 -2.95
CA TRP A 20 9.98 -0.23 -3.86
C TRP A 20 9.73 1.13 -3.21
N LEU A 21 8.74 1.23 -2.32
CA LEU A 21 8.43 2.48 -1.60
C LEU A 21 9.45 2.77 -0.48
N THR A 22 9.92 1.73 0.21
CA THR A 22 10.91 1.87 1.28
C THR A 22 12.33 2.05 0.76
N TYR A 23 12.65 1.54 -0.42
CA TYR A 23 13.97 1.66 -1.05
C TYR A 23 14.48 3.11 -1.22
N PRO A 24 13.72 4.06 -1.81
CA PRO A 24 14.15 5.46 -1.93
C PRO A 24 14.30 6.12 -0.56
N LEU A 25 13.46 5.76 0.41
CA LEU A 25 13.50 6.29 1.78
C LEU A 25 14.76 5.82 2.53
N LEU A 26 15.10 4.54 2.40
CA LEU A 26 16.31 3.94 2.96
C LEU A 26 17.58 4.43 2.24
N ARG A 27 17.51 4.64 0.92
CA ARG A 27 18.62 5.23 0.15
C ARG A 27 18.85 6.70 0.47
N GLY A 28 17.81 7.49 0.70
CA GLY A 28 17.91 8.90 1.09
C GLY A 28 18.68 9.09 2.39
N GLY A 29 18.35 8.29 3.42
CA GLY A 29 19.07 8.30 4.70
C GLY A 29 20.54 7.89 4.57
N ARG A 30 20.86 6.91 3.71
CA ARG A 30 22.25 6.47 3.47
C ARG A 30 23.08 7.53 2.73
N ARG A 31 22.50 8.25 1.77
CA ARG A 31 23.18 9.33 1.04
C ARG A 31 23.47 10.53 1.95
N ALA A 32 22.51 10.92 2.79
CA ALA A 32 22.72 11.99 3.78
C ALA A 32 23.79 11.60 4.82
N ALA A 33 23.77 10.35 5.30
CA ALA A 33 24.78 9.85 6.22
C ALA A 33 26.19 9.78 5.59
N ALA A 34 26.27 9.42 4.29
CA ALA A 34 27.53 9.42 3.55
C ALA A 34 28.08 10.85 3.38
N ALA A 35 27.24 11.82 3.00
CA ALA A 35 27.66 13.22 2.85
C ALA A 35 28.18 13.82 4.17
N LEU A 36 27.53 13.54 5.30
CA LEU A 36 27.97 13.96 6.63
C LEU A 36 29.30 13.31 7.03
N ARG A 37 29.49 12.02 6.74
CA ARG A 37 30.78 11.35 6.98
C ARG A 37 31.90 12.01 6.18
N THR A 38 31.69 12.30 4.90
CA THR A 38 32.69 12.97 4.07
C THR A 38 33.04 14.36 4.60
N ARG A 39 32.06 15.18 5.01
CA ARG A 39 32.32 16.49 5.62
C ARG A 39 33.10 16.39 6.94
N ARG A 40 32.74 15.45 7.82
CA ARG A 40 33.46 15.24 9.08
C ARG A 40 34.92 14.81 8.87
N LEU A 41 35.15 13.92 7.89
CA LEU A 41 36.51 13.51 7.52
C LEU A 41 37.33 14.69 7.01
N MET A 42 36.74 15.54 6.17
CA MET A 42 37.40 16.72 5.59
C MET A 42 37.68 17.82 6.63
N ASN A 43 36.77 18.05 7.59
CA ASN A 43 37.02 18.99 8.68
C ASN A 43 38.12 18.46 9.62
N ALA A 44 38.11 17.17 9.94
CA ALA A 44 39.08 16.57 10.85
C ALA A 44 40.52 16.52 10.31
N THR A 45 40.73 16.63 8.99
CA THR A 45 42.08 16.78 8.42
C THR A 45 42.58 18.22 8.60
N ILE A 46 41.75 19.22 8.33
CA ILE A 46 42.11 20.64 8.51
C ILE A 46 42.52 20.93 9.96
N TYR A 47 41.76 20.42 10.93
CA TYR A 47 42.08 20.61 12.35
C TYR A 47 43.39 19.93 12.77
N ARG A 48 43.75 18.81 12.15
CA ARG A 48 45.06 18.16 12.40
C ARG A 48 46.20 18.99 11.84
N ASP A 49 46.05 19.47 10.61
CA ASP A 49 47.07 20.30 9.96
C ASP A 49 47.34 21.58 10.77
N GLN A 50 46.30 22.20 11.34
CA GLN A 50 46.43 23.38 12.20
C GLN A 50 47.16 23.09 13.53
N LEU A 51 46.95 21.92 14.13
CA LEU A 51 47.70 21.51 15.33
C LEU A 51 49.19 21.29 15.03
N ASP A 52 49.48 20.69 13.87
CA ASP A 52 50.86 20.44 13.43
C ASP A 52 51.59 21.74 13.07
N GLU A 53 50.87 22.75 12.57
CA GLU A 53 51.39 24.11 12.37
C GLU A 53 51.69 24.79 13.71
N LEU A 54 50.74 24.77 14.64
CA LEU A 54 50.90 25.35 15.98
C LEU A 54 52.07 24.72 16.76
N ALA A 55 52.27 23.40 16.61
CA ALA A 55 53.39 22.68 17.21
C ALA A 55 54.74 23.10 16.63
N ARG A 56 54.81 23.32 15.30
CA ARG A 56 56.03 23.81 14.63
C ARG A 56 56.39 25.24 15.06
N ASP A 57 55.39 26.10 15.24
CA ASP A 57 55.60 27.48 15.70
C ASP A 57 56.12 27.52 17.14
N ARG A 58 55.62 26.62 18.00
CA ARG A 58 56.14 26.42 19.36
C ARG A 58 57.58 25.90 19.35
N ASP A 59 57.85 24.86 18.55
CA ASP A 59 59.17 24.23 18.48
C ASP A 59 60.25 25.16 17.87
N SER A 60 59.85 26.07 16.99
CA SER A 60 60.71 27.11 16.43
C SER A 60 60.90 28.33 17.35
N GLY A 61 60.20 28.37 18.49
CA GLY A 61 60.23 29.48 19.45
C GLY A 61 59.48 30.73 18.97
N ALA A 62 58.70 30.63 17.89
CA ALA A 62 57.83 31.71 17.42
C ALA A 62 56.59 31.89 18.31
N LEU A 63 56.18 30.84 19.02
CA LEU A 63 55.03 30.82 19.92
C LEU A 63 55.46 30.44 21.34
N ALA A 64 55.02 31.20 22.35
CA ALA A 64 55.25 30.83 23.75
C ALA A 64 54.39 29.62 24.15
N GLU A 65 54.84 28.81 25.11
CA GLU A 65 54.12 27.60 25.55
C GLU A 65 52.71 27.92 26.08
N SER A 66 52.54 29.06 26.76
CA SER A 66 51.23 29.52 27.25
C SER A 66 50.26 29.82 26.11
N ASP A 67 50.76 30.40 25.03
CA ASP A 67 49.96 30.82 23.87
C ASP A 67 49.60 29.60 23.03
N PHE A 68 50.50 28.60 22.94
CA PHE A 68 50.23 27.30 22.36
C PHE A 68 49.09 26.57 23.06
N GLU A 69 49.16 26.46 24.39
CA GLU A 69 48.11 25.81 25.20
C GLU A 69 46.75 26.51 25.00
N GLN A 70 46.73 27.85 25.04
CA GLN A 70 45.51 28.62 24.83
C GLN A 70 44.92 28.41 23.42
N ALA A 71 45.74 28.50 22.37
CA ALA A 71 45.27 28.32 21.00
C ALA A 71 44.81 26.88 20.71
N ARG A 72 45.48 25.87 21.32
CA ARG A 72 45.05 24.47 21.25
C ARG A 72 43.67 24.27 21.88
N ASP A 73 43.46 24.85 23.06
CA ASP A 73 42.20 24.69 23.80
C ASP A 73 41.03 25.37 23.07
N GLU A 74 41.25 26.57 22.50
CA GLU A 74 40.27 27.23 21.63
C GLU A 74 39.92 26.38 20.39
N LEU A 75 40.93 25.76 19.77
CA LEU A 75 40.74 24.90 18.61
C LEU A 75 39.93 23.65 18.95
N GLN A 76 40.20 23.02 20.10
CA GLN A 76 39.43 21.89 20.60
C GLN A 76 37.97 22.27 20.87
N GLN A 77 37.74 23.44 21.45
CA GLN A 77 36.38 23.93 21.72
C GLN A 77 35.61 24.21 20.43
N ARG A 78 36.27 24.79 19.41
CA ARG A 78 35.68 24.98 18.07
C ARG A 78 35.36 23.66 17.38
N LEU A 79 36.26 22.67 17.45
CA LEU A 79 36.02 21.34 16.89
C LEU A 79 34.78 20.68 17.50
N LEU A 80 34.60 20.80 18.82
CA LEU A 80 33.41 20.27 19.51
C LEU A 80 32.13 21.00 19.07
N GLN A 81 32.20 22.31 18.87
CA GLN A 81 31.06 23.11 18.37
C GLN A 81 30.71 22.75 16.91
N ASP A 82 31.70 22.61 16.03
CA ASP A 82 31.48 22.21 14.63
C ASP A 82 30.94 20.78 14.52
N ALA A 83 31.42 19.86 15.36
CA ALA A 83 30.92 18.50 15.42
C ALA A 83 29.45 18.45 15.91
N ALA A 84 29.07 19.35 16.82
CA ALA A 84 27.70 19.51 17.29
C ALA A 84 26.80 20.18 16.24
N GLY A 85 27.27 21.24 15.57
CA GLY A 85 26.55 21.97 14.52
C GLY A 85 26.29 21.09 13.28
N THR A 86 27.29 20.36 12.81
CA THR A 86 27.14 19.41 11.69
C THR A 86 26.20 18.24 11.98
N ALA A 87 25.95 17.90 13.25
CA ALA A 87 24.92 16.93 13.61
C ALA A 87 23.50 17.50 13.49
N ALA A 88 23.33 18.81 13.69
CA ALA A 88 22.07 19.53 13.53
C ALA A 88 21.74 19.83 12.04
N GLU A 89 22.75 20.05 11.19
CA GLU A 89 22.62 20.47 9.78
C GLU A 89 22.65 19.34 8.73
N ALA A 90 22.31 18.11 9.13
CA ALA A 90 22.13 17.00 8.18
C ALA A 90 21.17 17.38 7.02
N PRO A 91 21.59 17.25 5.74
CA PRO A 91 20.88 17.85 4.61
C PRO A 91 19.51 17.21 4.38
N ALA A 92 18.48 18.04 4.49
CA ALA A 92 17.22 17.91 3.76
C ALA A 92 17.26 18.96 2.64
N GLU A 93 17.09 18.54 1.39
CA GLU A 93 17.11 19.39 0.19
C GLU A 93 15.99 18.87 -0.74
N PRO A 94 15.42 19.69 -1.65
CA PRO A 94 14.68 20.93 -1.39
C PRO A 94 13.32 20.91 -2.12
N GLY A 95 12.35 21.74 -1.72
CA GLY A 95 11.14 21.95 -2.52
C GLY A 95 9.94 22.51 -1.78
N VAL A 96 9.59 23.73 -2.16
CA VAL A 96 8.37 24.50 -1.88
C VAL A 96 8.41 25.35 -0.61
N ASP A 97 8.47 26.66 -0.87
CA ASP A 97 8.16 27.75 0.05
C ASP A 97 6.91 27.46 0.88
N GLN A 98 7.07 27.43 2.21
CA GLN A 98 6.25 28.19 3.16
C GLN A 98 6.79 27.97 4.56
N GLY A 99 7.05 29.07 5.26
CA GLY A 99 7.61 29.06 6.60
C GLY A 99 6.71 28.35 7.60
N THR A 100 7.17 27.24 8.18
CA THR A 100 6.81 26.83 9.54
C THR A 100 7.88 25.88 10.09
N THR A 101 8.62 26.36 11.10
CA THR A 101 9.32 25.68 12.21
C THR A 101 10.07 24.33 12.03
N PRO A 102 11.22 24.16 12.71
CA PRO A 102 12.08 22.97 12.60
C PRO A 102 11.57 21.80 13.46
N GLY A 103 11.52 20.60 12.90
CA GLY A 103 11.35 19.36 13.68
C GLY A 103 10.97 18.15 12.83
N LYS A 104 11.89 17.18 12.67
CA LYS A 104 11.58 15.87 12.09
C LYS A 104 10.41 15.22 12.86
N PRO A 105 9.36 14.74 12.16
CA PRO A 105 9.17 13.29 12.07
C PRO A 105 8.60 12.83 10.70
N ALA A 106 9.07 13.41 9.57
CA ALA A 106 8.57 13.04 8.24
C ALA A 106 8.75 11.54 7.88
N SER A 107 9.78 10.87 8.42
CA SER A 107 9.98 9.43 8.18
C SER A 107 9.02 8.54 8.98
N ARG A 108 8.61 8.97 10.18
CA ARG A 108 7.66 8.22 11.02
C ARG A 108 6.23 8.40 10.53
N SER A 109 5.85 9.61 10.11
CA SER A 109 4.54 9.83 9.48
C SER A 109 4.43 9.11 8.14
N ALA A 110 5.50 9.06 7.33
CA ALA A 110 5.54 8.27 6.11
C ALA A 110 5.39 6.76 6.39
N LEU A 111 6.03 6.23 7.44
CA LEU A 111 5.90 4.83 7.83
C LEU A 111 4.50 4.51 8.39
N LEU A 112 3.94 5.43 9.19
CA LEU A 112 2.58 5.32 9.73
C LEU A 112 1.54 5.36 8.62
N LEU A 113 1.72 6.18 7.59
CA LEU A 113 0.84 6.21 6.42
C LEU A 113 1.01 4.95 5.56
N ALA A 114 2.25 4.53 5.29
CA ALA A 114 2.54 3.36 4.47
C ALA A 114 1.99 2.05 5.08
N LEU A 115 1.99 1.93 6.41
CA LEU A 115 1.46 0.76 7.11
C LEU A 115 0.00 0.94 7.53
N GLY A 116 -0.37 2.14 7.97
CA GLY A 116 -1.70 2.46 8.49
C GLY A 116 -2.78 2.47 7.41
N LEU A 117 -2.47 2.96 6.22
CA LEU A 117 -3.44 3.00 5.11
C LEU A 117 -3.89 1.58 4.66
N PRO A 118 -2.99 0.62 4.40
CA PRO A 118 -3.41 -0.75 4.10
C PRO A 118 -4.07 -1.45 5.29
N LEU A 119 -3.63 -1.21 6.53
CA LEU A 119 -4.28 -1.79 7.71
C LEU A 119 -5.72 -1.28 7.90
N ALA A 120 -5.92 0.02 7.71
CA ALA A 120 -7.23 0.66 7.76
C ALA A 120 -8.14 0.15 6.65
N ALA A 121 -7.61 -0.06 5.43
CA ALA A 121 -8.38 -0.64 4.32
C ALA A 121 -8.86 -2.06 4.64
N VAL A 122 -8.00 -2.90 5.24
CA VAL A 122 -8.37 -4.25 5.68
C VAL A 122 -9.44 -4.20 6.79
N LEU A 123 -9.27 -3.34 7.80
CA LEU A 123 -10.23 -3.16 8.88
C LEU A 123 -11.60 -2.66 8.36
N LEU A 124 -11.60 -1.67 7.46
CA LEU A 124 -12.83 -1.20 6.82
C LEU A 124 -13.50 -2.29 6.00
N TYR A 125 -12.73 -3.13 5.31
CA TYR A 125 -13.28 -4.26 4.56
C TYR A 125 -13.93 -5.30 5.46
N PHE A 126 -13.37 -5.57 6.65
CA PHE A 126 -14.01 -6.45 7.62
C PHE A 126 -15.24 -5.82 8.29
N TRP A 127 -15.27 -4.50 8.45
CA TRP A 127 -16.38 -3.81 9.11
C TRP A 127 -17.57 -3.52 8.17
N LEU A 128 -17.29 -3.14 6.92
CA LEU A 128 -18.30 -2.74 5.93
C LEU A 128 -18.49 -3.77 4.81
N GLY A 129 -17.46 -4.57 4.52
CA GLY A 129 -17.47 -5.54 3.45
C GLY A 129 -18.12 -6.87 3.82
N ASN A 130 -18.47 -7.66 2.81
CA ASN A 130 -19.02 -8.99 2.98
C ASN A 130 -17.92 -10.03 2.66
N PRO A 131 -17.21 -10.57 3.67
CA PRO A 131 -16.18 -11.59 3.44
C PRO A 131 -16.75 -12.87 2.83
N ALA A 132 -18.06 -13.12 2.95
CA ALA A 132 -18.71 -14.26 2.32
C ALA A 132 -18.90 -14.07 0.80
N ALA A 133 -18.80 -12.85 0.26
CA ALA A 133 -18.83 -12.61 -1.19
C ALA A 133 -17.56 -13.10 -1.91
N LEU A 134 -16.48 -13.35 -1.16
CA LEU A 134 -15.26 -14.00 -1.68
C LEU A 134 -15.40 -15.52 -1.77
N GLN A 135 -16.47 -16.10 -1.21
CA GLN A 135 -16.78 -17.49 -1.44
C GLN A 135 -17.25 -17.62 -2.88
N VAL A 136 -16.51 -18.40 -3.66
CA VAL A 136 -16.89 -18.77 -5.02
C VAL A 136 -18.24 -19.46 -4.93
N VAL A 137 -19.32 -18.74 -5.24
CA VAL A 137 -20.66 -19.32 -5.35
C VAL A 137 -20.54 -20.41 -6.41
N ALA A 138 -20.78 -21.66 -5.99
CA ALA A 138 -20.77 -22.78 -6.92
C ALA A 138 -21.72 -22.43 -8.08
N PRO A 139 -21.28 -22.58 -9.35
CA PRO A 139 -22.18 -22.34 -10.46
C PRO A 139 -23.42 -23.23 -10.28
N PRO A 140 -24.64 -22.69 -10.47
CA PRO A 140 -25.85 -23.48 -10.31
C PRO A 140 -25.73 -24.74 -11.17
N PRO A 141 -26.25 -25.89 -10.69
CA PRO A 141 -26.12 -27.16 -11.40
C PRO A 141 -26.60 -26.97 -12.84
N ARG A 142 -25.77 -27.38 -13.81
CA ARG A 142 -26.12 -27.33 -15.24
C ARG A 142 -27.25 -28.32 -15.47
N MET A 143 -28.48 -27.82 -15.60
CA MET A 143 -29.64 -28.64 -15.96
C MET A 143 -29.58 -28.95 -17.46
N THR A 144 -29.87 -30.20 -17.85
CA THR A 144 -29.95 -30.57 -19.27
C THR A 144 -31.25 -30.04 -19.88
N ALA A 145 -31.29 -29.92 -21.21
CA ALA A 145 -32.51 -29.51 -21.92
C ALA A 145 -33.69 -30.47 -21.60
N GLU A 146 -33.45 -31.79 -21.51
CA GLU A 146 -34.51 -32.75 -21.19
C GLU A 146 -35.05 -32.58 -19.76
N GLN A 147 -34.20 -32.22 -18.80
CA GLN A 147 -34.64 -31.94 -17.43
C GLN A 147 -35.55 -30.70 -17.39
N ILE A 148 -35.22 -29.68 -18.18
CA ILE A 148 -36.04 -28.47 -18.29
C ILE A 148 -37.38 -28.80 -18.96
N ASP A 149 -37.38 -29.55 -20.06
CA ASP A 149 -38.60 -30.00 -20.73
C ASP A 149 -39.49 -30.85 -19.80
N GLY A 150 -38.90 -31.76 -19.02
CA GLY A 150 -39.63 -32.58 -18.05
C GLY A 150 -40.30 -31.74 -16.94
N MET A 151 -39.63 -30.70 -16.45
CA MET A 151 -40.21 -29.78 -15.47
C MET A 151 -41.37 -28.98 -16.07
N VAL A 152 -41.23 -28.50 -17.31
CA VAL A 152 -42.30 -27.78 -18.02
C VAL A 152 -43.49 -28.69 -18.31
N ALA A 153 -43.26 -29.94 -18.70
CA ALA A 153 -44.31 -30.94 -18.90
C ALA A 153 -45.09 -31.23 -17.60
N LYS A 154 -44.39 -31.35 -16.47
CA LYS A 154 -45.02 -31.52 -15.15
C LYS A 154 -45.85 -30.31 -14.75
N LEU A 155 -45.36 -29.09 -15.06
CA LEU A 155 -46.10 -27.87 -14.84
C LEU A 155 -47.37 -27.82 -15.72
N ALA A 156 -47.27 -28.19 -16.99
CA ALA A 156 -48.41 -28.28 -17.90
C ALA A 156 -49.47 -29.26 -17.40
N GLN A 157 -49.06 -30.45 -16.94
CA GLN A 157 -49.96 -31.44 -16.36
C GLN A 157 -50.68 -30.90 -15.12
N ARG A 158 -49.98 -30.17 -14.25
CA ARG A 158 -50.59 -29.52 -13.08
C ARG A 158 -51.62 -28.47 -13.49
N MET A 159 -51.39 -27.73 -14.57
CA MET A 159 -52.34 -26.75 -15.08
C MET A 159 -53.61 -27.39 -15.66
N GLN A 160 -53.49 -28.59 -16.23
CA GLN A 160 -54.67 -29.37 -16.62
C GLN A 160 -55.48 -29.85 -15.42
N GLN A 161 -54.83 -30.15 -14.30
CA GLN A 161 -55.49 -30.57 -13.05
C GLN A 161 -56.08 -29.40 -12.25
N HIS A 162 -55.49 -28.21 -12.37
CA HIS A 162 -55.91 -26.99 -11.68
C HIS A 162 -56.13 -25.85 -12.68
N PRO A 163 -57.23 -25.88 -13.45
CA PRO A 163 -57.48 -24.92 -14.52
C PRO A 163 -57.66 -23.47 -14.01
N ASP A 164 -58.06 -23.29 -12.75
CA ASP A 164 -58.32 -21.97 -12.15
C ASP A 164 -57.05 -21.23 -11.69
N ASP A 165 -55.86 -21.85 -11.80
CA ASP A 165 -54.59 -21.22 -11.40
C ASP A 165 -54.05 -20.29 -12.50
N PHE A 166 -54.60 -19.08 -12.57
CA PHE A 166 -54.15 -18.03 -13.50
C PHE A 166 -52.65 -17.73 -13.42
N LYS A 167 -52.07 -17.75 -12.21
CA LYS A 167 -50.63 -17.48 -12.02
C LYS A 167 -49.79 -18.62 -12.58
N GLY A 168 -50.25 -19.86 -12.41
CA GLY A 168 -49.65 -21.06 -12.99
C GLY A 168 -49.66 -21.04 -14.52
N TRP A 169 -50.77 -20.65 -15.15
CA TRP A 169 -50.86 -20.52 -16.61
C TRP A 169 -49.92 -19.45 -17.17
N VAL A 170 -49.79 -18.30 -16.50
CA VAL A 170 -48.82 -17.26 -16.89
C VAL A 170 -47.38 -17.76 -16.74
N MET A 171 -47.08 -18.53 -15.68
CA MET A 171 -45.77 -19.13 -15.49
C MET A 171 -45.45 -20.14 -16.60
N LEU A 172 -46.41 -21.01 -16.94
CA LEU A 172 -46.27 -21.99 -18.02
C LEU A 172 -46.02 -21.31 -19.38
N ALA A 173 -46.80 -20.26 -19.70
CA ALA A 173 -46.64 -19.51 -20.94
C ALA A 173 -45.25 -18.86 -21.06
N ARG A 174 -44.72 -18.33 -19.95
CA ARG A 174 -43.36 -17.75 -19.90
C ARG A 174 -42.28 -18.82 -20.07
N SER A 175 -42.47 -20.01 -19.48
CA SER A 175 -41.54 -21.13 -19.64
C SER A 175 -41.51 -21.63 -21.09
N TYR A 176 -42.66 -21.79 -21.75
CA TYR A 176 -42.70 -22.13 -23.17
C TYR A 176 -42.03 -21.05 -24.05
N LYS A 177 -42.26 -19.76 -23.76
CA LYS A 177 -41.59 -18.67 -24.47
C LYS A 177 -40.06 -18.71 -24.31
N ALA A 178 -39.56 -18.99 -23.11
CA ALA A 178 -38.13 -19.11 -22.84
C ALA A 178 -37.48 -20.27 -23.62
N LEU A 179 -38.25 -21.33 -23.89
CA LEU A 179 -37.85 -22.47 -24.71
C LEU A 179 -38.11 -22.29 -26.22
N ARG A 180 -38.54 -21.09 -26.67
CA ARG A 180 -38.92 -20.78 -28.06
C ARG A 180 -40.10 -21.63 -28.60
N ARG A 181 -40.95 -22.12 -27.71
CA ARG A 181 -42.17 -22.88 -28.00
C ARG A 181 -43.37 -21.93 -28.05
N PHE A 182 -43.44 -21.15 -29.13
CA PHE A 182 -44.35 -20.00 -29.20
C PHE A 182 -45.82 -20.39 -29.33
N ASP A 183 -46.11 -21.51 -29.99
CA ASP A 183 -47.49 -21.99 -30.19
C ASP A 183 -48.10 -22.44 -28.86
N GLU A 184 -47.36 -23.21 -28.06
CA GLU A 184 -47.81 -23.66 -26.74
C GLU A 184 -47.87 -22.51 -25.72
N ALA A 185 -46.99 -21.51 -25.86
CA ALA A 185 -47.08 -20.29 -25.06
C ALA A 185 -48.37 -19.51 -25.36
N ALA A 186 -48.79 -19.43 -26.63
CA ALA A 186 -50.03 -18.77 -27.03
C ALA A 186 -51.27 -19.50 -26.49
N GLU A 187 -51.27 -20.84 -26.49
CA GLU A 187 -52.30 -21.65 -25.86
C GLU A 187 -52.41 -21.39 -24.35
N ALA A 188 -51.28 -21.40 -23.65
CA ALA A 188 -51.25 -21.14 -22.22
C ALA A 188 -51.77 -19.73 -21.88
N TYR A 189 -51.49 -18.71 -22.70
CA TYR A 189 -52.06 -17.36 -22.53
C TYR A 189 -53.56 -17.30 -22.80
N ARG A 190 -54.08 -18.09 -23.76
CA ARG A 190 -55.54 -18.15 -23.99
C ARG A 190 -56.28 -18.70 -22.77
N ASN A 191 -55.68 -19.66 -22.06
CA ASN A 191 -56.26 -20.19 -20.82
C ASN A 191 -56.28 -19.18 -19.66
N VAL A 192 -55.41 -18.15 -19.68
CA VAL A 192 -55.46 -17.04 -18.72
C VAL A 192 -56.65 -16.11 -18.97
N MET A 193 -57.15 -16.06 -20.22
CA MET A 193 -58.20 -15.13 -20.66
C MET A 193 -59.60 -15.76 -20.71
N ARG A 194 -59.73 -17.06 -20.43
CA ARG A 194 -61.01 -17.75 -20.26
C ARG A 194 -61.55 -17.55 -18.85
#